data_AF-A0A6P0SRA1-F1
#
_entry.id   AF-A0A6P0SRA1-F1
#
_cell.length_a   1.000
_cell.length_b   1.000
_cell.length_c   1.000
_cell.angle_alpha   90.00
_cell.angle_beta   90.00
_cell.angle_gamma   90.00
#
_symmetry.space_group_name_H-M   'P 1'
#
loop_
_entity.id
_entity.type
_entity.pdbx_description
1 polymer ?
#
loop_
_entity_poly.entity_id
_entity_poly.type
_entity_poly.pdbx_seq_one_letter_code
_entity_poly.pdbx_strand_id
1 'polypeptide(L)' 'MYNFWPEPPYFLLIFGLFVGITCGLAFEAILKQKVQEWYKTKSSQTLAEIRGIQLLVPFLGIAVGICLFLASGLAIFAV' A
#
# COMPACT_ATOMS: atom_id res chain seq x y z
N MET A 1 27.61 -19.84 -16.08
CA MET A 1 26.60 -19.68 -15.01
C MET A 1 26.16 -18.23 -15.03
N TYR A 2 24.90 -17.98 -15.41
CA TYR A 2 24.39 -16.63 -15.67
C TYR A 2 24.02 -16.00 -14.31
N ASN A 3 24.89 -15.16 -13.75
CA ASN A 3 24.55 -14.32 -12.61
C ASN A 3 23.52 -13.29 -13.08
N PHE A 4 22.23 -13.59 -12.87
CA PHE A 4 21.14 -12.79 -13.40
C PHE A 4 21.00 -11.43 -12.67
N TRP A 5 21.55 -11.28 -11.45
CA TRP A 5 21.49 -10.04 -10.66
C TRP A 5 22.74 -9.84 -9.77
N PRO A 6 23.83 -9.23 -10.28
CA PRO A 6 24.94 -8.78 -9.44
C PRO A 6 24.66 -7.42 -8.77
N GLU A 7 23.57 -6.74 -9.14
CA GLU A 7 23.30 -5.35 -8.78
C GLU A 7 22.23 -5.29 -7.67
N PRO A 8 22.46 -4.55 -6.57
CA PRO A 8 21.49 -4.44 -5.49
C PRO A 8 20.16 -3.84 -6.02
N PRO A 9 18.99 -4.30 -5.51
CA PRO A 9 17.68 -3.96 -6.07
C PRO A 9 17.19 -2.54 -5.70
N TYR A 10 17.98 -1.51 -6.03
CA TYR A 10 17.66 -0.10 -5.72
C TYR A 10 16.37 0.39 -6.39
N PHE A 11 16.08 -0.08 -7.61
CA PHE A 11 14.83 0.25 -8.29
C PHE A 11 13.61 -0.27 -7.52
N LEU A 12 13.64 -1.54 -7.09
CA LEU A 12 12.54 -2.15 -6.33
C LEU A 12 12.37 -1.51 -4.95
N LEU A 13 13.47 -1.06 -4.33
CA LEU A 13 13.43 -0.27 -3.09
C LEU A 13 12.62 1.02 -3.30
N ILE A 14 13.02 1.86 -4.25
CA ILE A 14 12.36 3.16 -4.50
C ILE A 14 10.92 2.95 -4.96
N PHE A 15 10.69 1.97 -5.84
CA PHE A 15 9.37 1.64 -6.35
C PHE A 15 8.43 1.14 -5.23
N GLY A 16 8.90 0.22 -4.38
CA GLY A 16 8.11 -0.30 -3.24
C GLY A 16 7.72 0.82 -2.28
N LEU A 17 8.64 1.75 -1.99
CA LEU A 17 8.37 2.91 -1.17
C LEU A 17 7.34 3.85 -1.82
N PHE A 18 7.50 4.13 -3.11
CA PHE A 18 6.58 4.99 -3.86
C PHE A 18 5.16 4.42 -3.90
N VAL A 19 5.02 3.13 -4.18
CA VAL A 19 3.73 2.42 -4.18
C VAL A 19 3.12 2.45 -2.78
N GLY A 20 3.90 2.14 -1.74
CA GLY A 20 3.43 2.17 -0.36
C GLY A 20 2.88 3.53 0.05
N ILE A 21 3.61 4.62 -0.24
CA ILE A 21 3.18 5.99 0.05
C ILE A 21 1.92 6.36 -0.75
N THR A 22 1.92 6.11 -2.06
CA THR A 22 0.80 6.49 -2.93
C THR A 22 -0.48 5.76 -2.53
N CYS A 23 -0.40 4.45 -2.27
CA CYS A 23 -1.52 3.66 -1.79
C CYS A 23 -1.94 4.07 -0.36
N GLY A 24 -1.00 4.48 0.49
CA GLY A 24 -1.26 5.03 1.82
C GLY A 24 -2.10 6.30 1.78
N LEU A 25 -1.72 7.25 0.93
CA LEU A 25 -2.45 8.51 0.74
C LEU A 25 -3.86 8.26 0.16
N ALA A 26 -3.97 7.36 -0.82
CA ALA A 26 -5.25 6.98 -1.39
C ALA A 26 -6.17 6.32 -0.34
N PHE A 27 -5.61 5.42 0.47
CA PHE A 27 -6.34 4.78 1.58
C PHE A 27 -6.84 5.82 2.59
N GLU A 28 -5.99 6.76 3.00
CA GLU A 28 -6.36 7.82 3.94
C GLU A 28 -7.49 8.70 3.39
N ALA A 29 -7.40 9.11 2.12
CA ALA A 29 -8.43 9.93 1.48
C ALA A 29 -9.78 9.21 1.43
N ILE A 30 -9.80 7.94 1.00
CA ILE A 30 -11.03 7.14 0.91
C ILE A 30 -11.60 6.89 2.30
N LEU A 31 -10.76 6.58 3.29
CA LEU A 31 -11.18 6.38 4.67
C LEU A 31 -11.83 7.65 5.23
N LYS A 32 -11.21 8.82 5.05
CA LYS A 32 -11.79 10.10 5.48
C LYS A 32 -13.13 10.39 4.79
N GLN A 33 -13.21 10.17 3.48
CA GLN A 33 -14.44 10.39 2.72
C GLN A 33 -15.56 9.47 3.21
N LYS A 34 -15.28 8.17 3.37
CA LYS A 34 -16.24 7.17 3.83
C LYS A 34 -16.69 7.38 5.27
N VAL A 35 -15.78 7.79 6.16
CA VAL A 35 -16.10 8.14 7.55
C VAL A 35 -16.96 9.40 7.63
N GLN A 36 -16.67 10.42 6.83
CA GLN A 36 -17.50 11.64 6.72
C GLN A 36 -18.91 11.32 6.21
N GLU A 37 -19.01 10.47 5.19
CA GLU A 37 -20.28 10.03 4.61
C GLU A 37 -21.11 9.21 5.62
N TRP A 38 -20.46 8.32 6.38
CA TRP A 38 -21.11 7.60 7.48
C TRP A 38 -21.58 8.54 8.60
N TYR A 39 -20.75 9.51 8.99
CA TYR A 39 -21.08 10.48 10.02
C TYR A 39 -22.32 11.31 9.67
N LYS A 40 -22.45 11.73 8.40
CA LYS A 40 -23.62 12.50 7.91
C LYS A 40 -24.88 11.65 7.80
N THR A 41 -24.75 10.39 7.36
CA THR A 41 -25.91 9.55 7.03
C THR A 41 -26.42 8.76 8.23
N LYS A 42 -25.62 8.58 9.30
CA LYS A 42 -25.96 7.82 10.53
C LYS A 42 -26.57 6.43 10.26
N SER A 43 -26.34 5.87 9.07
CA SER A 43 -26.93 4.61 8.64
C SER A 43 -25.86 3.52 8.69
N SER A 44 -26.17 2.43 9.43
CA SER A 44 -25.29 1.27 9.54
C SER A 44 -25.05 0.55 8.20
N GLN A 45 -25.87 0.80 7.18
CA GLN A 45 -25.66 0.27 5.83
C GLN A 45 -24.45 0.90 5.11
N THR A 46 -24.19 2.19 5.33
CA THR A 46 -23.02 2.87 4.73
C THR A 46 -21.71 2.30 5.28
N LEU A 47 -21.70 1.84 6.54
CA LEU A 47 -20.54 1.21 7.18
C LEU A 47 -20.15 -0.13 6.52
N ALA A 48 -21.14 -0.89 6.03
CA ALA A 48 -20.90 -2.13 5.30
C ALA A 48 -20.18 -1.89 3.96
N GLU A 49 -20.44 -0.76 3.30
CA GLU A 49 -19.73 -0.35 2.08
C GLU A 49 -18.33 0.21 2.35
N ILE A 50 -18.02 0.71 3.56
CA ILE A 50 -16.65 1.14 3.94
C ILE A 50 -15.66 -0.02 3.83
N ARG A 51 -16.13 -1.26 4.06
CA ARG A 51 -15.36 -2.51 3.88
C ARG A 51 -15.23 -2.97 2.42
N GLY A 52 -15.72 -2.19 1.46
CA GLY A 52 -15.70 -2.55 0.05
C GLY A 52 -14.29 -2.64 -0.55
N ILE A 53 -14.21 -3.24 -1.73
CA ILE A 53 -13.01 -3.38 -2.57
C ILE A 53 -12.21 -2.07 -2.71
N GLN A 54 -12.88 -0.93 -2.62
CA GLN A 54 -12.28 0.40 -2.70
C GLN A 54 -11.29 0.72 -1.56
N LEU A 55 -11.45 0.13 -0.36
CA LEU A 55 -10.49 0.28 0.75
C LEU A 55 -9.46 -0.87 0.76
N LEU A 56 -9.88 -2.06 0.33
CA LEU A 56 -9.06 -3.27 0.30
C LEU A 56 -7.93 -3.15 -0.74
N VAL A 57 -8.20 -2.59 -1.92
CA VAL A 57 -7.20 -2.39 -2.98
C VAL A 57 -6.05 -1.48 -2.52
N PRO A 58 -6.29 -0.26 -1.99
CA PRO A 58 -5.23 0.56 -1.41
C PRO A 58 -4.49 -0.14 -0.27
N PHE A 59 -5.21 -0.83 0.61
CA PHE A 59 -4.60 -1.57 1.73
C PHE A 59 -3.65 -2.66 1.24
N LEU A 60 -4.04 -3.44 0.23
CA LEU A 60 -3.20 -4.45 -0.37
C LEU A 60 -1.98 -3.82 -1.08
N GLY A 61 -2.18 -2.67 -1.74
CA GLY A 61 -1.10 -1.90 -2.34
C GLY A 61 -0.06 -1.43 -1.33
N ILE A 62 -0.50 -0.97 -0.14
CA ILE A 62 0.39 -0.64 0.98
C ILE A 62 1.18 -1.88 1.41
N ALA A 63 0.50 -3.00 1.66
CA ALA A 63 1.13 -4.23 2.11
C ALA A 63 2.20 -4.71 1.13
N VAL A 64 1.86 -4.80 -0.16
CA VAL A 64 2.79 -5.21 -1.22
C VAL A 64 3.95 -4.21 -1.34
N GLY A 65 3.67 -2.91 -1.36
CA GLY A 65 4.70 -1.87 -1.47
C GLY A 65 5.71 -1.90 -0.32
N ILE A 66 5.23 -2.01 0.93
CA ILE A 66 6.09 -2.11 2.12
C ILE A 66 6.88 -3.42 2.12
N CYS A 67 6.26 -4.55 1.77
CA CYS A 67 6.98 -5.83 1.68
C CYS A 67 8.10 -5.79 0.63
N LEU A 68 7.83 -5.21 -0.55
CA LEU A 68 8.85 -5.03 -1.59
C LEU A 68 9.97 -4.09 -1.15
N PHE A 69 9.64 -2.97 -0.50
CA PHE A 69 10.62 -2.05 0.06
C PHE A 69 11.53 -2.73 1.09
N LEU A 70 10.94 -3.43 2.05
CA LEU A 70 11.69 -4.12 3.12
C LEU A 70 12.53 -5.27 2.56
N ALA A 71 12.00 -6.09 1.65
CA ALA A 71 12.75 -7.17 1.02
C ALA A 71 13.95 -6.65 0.22
N SER A 72 13.75 -5.56 -0.53
CA SER A 72 14.81 -4.91 -1.31
C SER A 72 15.86 -4.27 -0.42
N GLY A 73 15.43 -3.57 0.65
CA GLY A 73 16.33 -2.99 1.64
C GLY A 73 17.17 -4.05 2.34
N LEU A 74 16.54 -5.15 2.77
CA LEU A 74 17.26 -6.28 3.35
C LEU A 74 18.27 -6.86 2.37
N ALA A 75 17.91 -7.04 1.09
CA ALA A 75 18.85 -7.55 0.08
C ALA A 75 20.03 -6.61 -0.20
N ILE A 76 19.85 -5.29 -0.05
CA ILE A 76 20.93 -4.29 -0.21
C ILE A 76 21.87 -4.30 1.00
N PHE A 77 21.34 -4.42 2.22
CA PHE A 77 22.11 -4.28 3.46
C PHE A 77 22.55 -5.60 4.12
N ALA A 78 21.97 -6.74 3.73
CA ALA A 78 22.35 -8.06 4.23
C ALA A 78 23.48 -8.72 3.41
N VAL A 79 24.00 -8.01 2.40
CA VAL A 79 25.21 -8.35 1.64
C VAL A 79 26.43 -7.71 2.28
#